data_AF-A0A1H1S1H0-F1
#
_entry.id   AF-A0A1H1S1H0-F1
#
_cell.length_a   1.000
_cell.length_b   1.000
_cell.length_c   1.000
_cell.angle_alpha   90.00
_cell.angle_beta   90.00
_cell.angle_gamma   90.00
#
_symmetry.space_group_name_H-M   'P 1'
#
loop_
_entity.id
_entity.type
_entity.pdbx_description
1 polymer ?
#
loop_
_entity_poly.entity_id
_entity_poly.type
_entity_poly.pdbx_seq_one_letter_code
_entity_poly.pdbx_strand_id
1 'polypeptide(L)'
;MTTTKCRKCSAFYPEKDPVCPSCSSPNRKDAEGTFAGFKSAAPVIQLALFFFVVAAIGFWFFGGHDKGSRSNNSELTEAALESSAFNLVSEKLKDPDSAKFGPTVRHVVTGNEHAVCGTVNSKNGFGGYVGMKRFAYIHERATVFFDDGTDDFVRVWDSFCT
;
A
#
# COMPACT_ATOMS: atom_id res chain seq x y z
N MET A 1 -24.95 -14.91 -29.01
CA MET A 1 -24.93 -13.79 -28.04
C MET A 1 -23.58 -13.83 -27.35
N THR A 2 -22.78 -12.78 -27.46
CA THR A 2 -21.48 -12.73 -26.80
C THR A 2 -21.65 -12.30 -25.34
N THR A 3 -21.04 -13.06 -24.43
CA THR A 3 -21.08 -12.81 -22.99
C THR A 3 -19.69 -12.48 -22.50
N THR A 4 -19.57 -11.53 -21.59
CA THR A 4 -18.30 -11.14 -20.98
C THR A 4 -18.31 -11.45 -19.48
N LYS A 5 -17.13 -11.79 -18.94
CA LYS A 5 -16.93 -12.05 -17.51
C LYS A 5 -16.56 -10.75 -16.80
N CYS A 6 -17.35 -10.35 -15.81
CA CYS A 6 -17.04 -9.18 -15.00
C CYS A 6 -15.77 -9.42 -14.15
N ARG A 7 -14.82 -8.49 -14.14
CA ARG A 7 -13.57 -8.64 -13.35
C ARG A 7 -13.77 -8.42 -11.86
N LYS A 8 -14.80 -7.66 -11.47
CA LYS A 8 -15.08 -7.33 -10.07
C LYS A 8 -15.81 -8.45 -9.33
N CYS A 9 -16.87 -8.99 -9.95
CA CYS A 9 -17.72 -10.02 -9.31
C CYS A 9 -17.72 -11.37 -10.03
N SER A 10 -16.94 -11.55 -11.10
CA SER A 10 -16.90 -12.78 -11.91
C SER A 10 -18.21 -13.23 -12.55
N ALA A 11 -19.29 -12.46 -12.43
CA ALA A 11 -20.57 -12.74 -13.09
C ALA A 11 -20.45 -12.61 -14.62
N PHE A 12 -21.16 -13.47 -15.34
CA PHE A 12 -21.29 -13.42 -16.80
C PHE A 12 -22.52 -12.58 -17.18
N TYR A 13 -22.33 -11.63 -18.09
CA TYR A 13 -23.42 -10.75 -18.56
C TYR A 13 -23.28 -10.44 -20.05
N PRO A 14 -24.35 -9.97 -20.72
CA PRO A 14 -24.32 -9.62 -22.14
C PRO A 14 -23.31 -8.52 -22.42
N GLU A 15 -22.50 -8.69 -23.47
CA GLU A 15 -21.46 -7.72 -23.83
C GLU A 15 -22.01 -6.34 -24.21
N LYS A 16 -23.26 -6.27 -24.68
CA LYS A 16 -23.97 -5.04 -25.06
C LYS A 16 -24.27 -4.10 -23.89
N ASP A 17 -24.23 -4.60 -22.65
CA ASP A 17 -24.58 -3.80 -21.49
C ASP A 17 -23.33 -3.01 -21.03
N PRO A 18 -23.42 -1.67 -20.90
CA PRO A 18 -22.26 -0.83 -20.56
C PRO A 18 -21.80 -1.05 -19.11
N VAL A 19 -22.67 -1.60 -18.26
CA VAL A 19 -22.44 -1.77 -16.83
C VAL A 19 -22.91 -3.15 -16.39
N CYS A 20 -22.11 -3.82 -15.56
CA CYS A 20 -22.45 -5.12 -15.01
C CYS A 20 -23.64 -5.01 -14.03
N PRO A 21 -24.74 -5.78 -14.22
CA PRO A 21 -25.95 -5.67 -13.38
C PRO A 21 -25.76 -6.18 -11.95
N SER A 22 -24.75 -7.02 -11.69
CA SER A 22 -24.51 -7.58 -10.36
C SER A 22 -23.66 -6.69 -9.45
N CYS A 23 -22.85 -5.79 -10.01
CA CYS A 23 -21.87 -5.03 -9.20
C CYS A 23 -21.64 -3.59 -9.67
N SER A 24 -22.40 -3.14 -10.67
CA SER A 24 -22.31 -1.80 -11.28
C SER A 24 -20.92 -1.39 -11.77
N SER A 25 -20.05 -2.36 -12.09
CA SER A 25 -18.73 -2.09 -12.66
C SER A 25 -18.84 -1.83 -14.18
N PRO A 26 -18.16 -0.80 -14.73
CA PRO A 26 -18.19 -0.51 -16.16
C PRO A 26 -17.50 -1.60 -16.98
N ASN A 27 -17.95 -1.77 -18.23
CA ASN A 27 -17.31 -2.62 -19.23
C ASN A 27 -16.09 -1.91 -19.82
N ARG A 28 -15.00 -2.65 -20.10
CA ARG A 28 -13.72 -2.07 -20.56
C ARG A 28 -13.66 -1.91 -22.09
N LYS A 29 -14.59 -2.54 -22.83
CA LYS A 29 -14.53 -2.56 -24.30
C LYS A 29 -14.92 -1.22 -24.95
N ASP A 30 -15.49 -0.31 -24.18
CA ASP A 30 -15.93 1.01 -24.61
C ASP A 30 -14.77 2.01 -24.73
N ALA A 31 -13.54 1.60 -24.38
CA ALA A 31 -12.32 2.42 -24.42
C ALA A 31 -11.59 2.41 -25.78
N GLU A 32 -12.27 2.04 -26.86
CA GLU A 32 -11.72 2.17 -28.22
C GLU A 32 -12.02 3.58 -28.75
N GLY A 33 -11.18 4.53 -28.33
CA GLY A 33 -11.06 5.82 -28.97
C GLY A 33 -10.62 5.64 -30.43
N THR A 34 -11.57 5.83 -31.32
CA THR A 34 -11.46 5.97 -32.76
C THR A 34 -10.28 6.87 -33.18
N PHE A 35 -9.10 6.29 -33.45
CA PHE A 35 -8.07 6.99 -34.22
C PHE A 35 -8.45 6.94 -35.70
N ALA A 36 -9.36 7.84 -36.09
CA ALA A 36 -9.72 8.09 -37.47
C ALA A 36 -8.48 8.56 -38.24
N GLY A 37 -8.17 7.86 -39.33
CA GLY A 37 -7.06 8.17 -40.21
C GLY A 37 -7.16 9.59 -40.77
N PHE A 38 -6.15 10.41 -40.48
CA PHE A 38 -5.97 11.69 -41.15
C PHE A 38 -5.26 11.45 -42.49
N LYS A 39 -6.03 11.56 -43.58
CA LYS A 39 -5.51 11.67 -44.94
C LYS A 39 -4.84 13.04 -45.13
N SER A 40 -3.65 13.00 -45.75
CA SER A 40 -3.05 14.02 -46.62
C SER A 40 -2.84 15.44 -46.07
N ALA A 41 -1.59 15.76 -45.68
CA ALA A 41 -0.92 17.00 -46.04
C ALA A 41 0.61 16.89 -45.79
N ALA A 42 1.39 17.08 -46.86
CA ALA A 42 2.85 17.30 -46.98
C ALA A 42 3.82 16.71 -45.90
N PRO A 43 4.87 15.96 -46.31
CA PRO A 43 5.74 15.17 -45.43
C PRO A 43 6.63 15.97 -44.45
N VAL A 44 6.60 17.31 -44.49
CA VAL A 44 7.45 18.16 -43.65
C VAL A 44 6.80 18.47 -42.29
N ILE A 45 5.46 18.53 -42.21
CA ILE A 45 4.74 18.89 -40.98
C ILE A 45 4.55 17.67 -40.05
N GLN A 46 4.49 16.46 -40.62
CA GLN A 46 4.34 15.23 -39.85
C GLN A 46 5.56 14.90 -38.99
N LEU A 47 6.78 15.20 -39.46
CA LEU A 47 8.02 14.96 -38.72
C LEU A 47 8.18 15.90 -37.51
N ALA A 48 7.75 17.16 -37.64
CA ALA A 48 7.80 18.12 -36.53
C ALA A 48 6.80 17.76 -35.41
N LEU A 49 5.58 17.35 -35.78
CA LEU A 49 4.59 16.88 -34.80
C LEU A 49 4.99 15.55 -34.17
N PHE A 50 5.62 14.64 -34.93
CA PHE A 50 6.14 13.40 -34.36
C PHE A 50 7.29 13.66 -33.37
N PHE A 51 8.18 14.61 -33.63
CA PHE A 51 9.20 15.03 -32.67
C PHE A 51 8.60 15.67 -31.41
N PHE A 52 7.58 16.53 -31.54
CA PHE A 52 6.88 17.09 -30.38
C PHE A 52 6.13 16.03 -29.57
N VAL A 53 5.52 15.05 -30.24
CA VAL A 53 4.82 13.93 -29.59
C VAL A 53 5.81 12.96 -28.95
N VAL A 54 6.95 12.65 -29.58
CA VAL A 54 8.01 11.81 -28.99
C VAL A 54 8.74 12.55 -27.86
N ALA A 55 8.90 13.86 -27.92
CA ALA A 55 9.43 14.65 -26.80
C ALA A 55 8.43 14.72 -25.63
N ALA A 56 7.14 14.91 -25.90
CA ALA A 56 6.09 14.91 -24.87
C ALA A 56 5.87 13.52 -24.25
N ILE A 57 5.88 12.46 -25.07
CA ILE A 57 5.77 11.07 -24.61
C ILE A 57 7.07 10.63 -23.93
N GLY A 58 8.23 11.07 -24.41
CA GLY A 58 9.52 10.86 -23.76
C GLY A 58 9.58 11.56 -22.40
N PHE A 59 8.95 12.71 -22.24
CA PHE A 59 8.78 13.37 -20.94
C PHE A 59 7.80 12.62 -20.03
N TRP A 60 6.79 11.94 -20.59
CA TRP A 60 5.89 11.04 -19.84
C TRP A 60 6.49 9.66 -19.53
N PHE A 61 7.46 9.17 -20.32
CA PHE A 61 8.11 7.87 -20.13
C PHE A 61 9.45 7.94 -19.38
N PHE A 62 10.17 9.06 -19.41
CA PHE A 62 11.44 9.27 -18.70
C PHE A 62 11.36 10.34 -17.59
N GLY A 63 10.29 11.14 -17.53
CA GLY A 63 10.00 12.01 -16.40
C GLY A 63 9.18 11.27 -15.36
N GLY A 64 9.85 10.70 -14.35
CA GLY A 64 9.21 10.07 -13.20
C GLY A 64 8.11 10.96 -12.61
N HIS A 65 6.86 10.51 -12.77
CA HIS A 65 5.67 11.18 -12.27
C HIS A 65 5.43 10.73 -10.83
N ASP A 66 6.32 11.15 -9.92
CA ASP A 66 6.09 10.98 -8.49
C ASP A 66 5.05 11.99 -8.03
N LYS A 67 3.78 11.57 -8.03
CA LYS A 67 2.75 12.23 -7.22
C LYS A 67 3.03 11.92 -5.75
N GLY A 68 4.01 12.62 -5.18
CA GLY A 68 4.14 12.79 -3.75
C GLY A 68 2.84 13.38 -3.21
N SER A 69 2.05 12.55 -2.53
CA SER A 69 0.88 12.98 -1.77
C SER A 69 1.36 13.82 -0.59
N ARG A 70 0.99 15.10 -0.64
CA ARG A 70 1.29 16.11 0.37
C ARG A 70 0.23 16.05 1.47
N SER A 71 0.68 15.62 2.65
CA SER A 71 0.48 16.21 3.98
C SER A 71 -0.92 16.66 4.41
N ASN A 72 -1.43 15.99 5.46
CA ASN A 72 -2.05 16.69 6.58
C ASN A 72 -1.07 16.65 7.77
N ASN A 73 -0.69 17.82 8.28
CA ASN A 73 0.34 18.01 9.31
C ASN A 73 -0.02 17.53 10.74
N SER A 74 -0.84 16.48 10.88
CA SER A 74 -1.00 15.71 12.14
C SER A 74 -0.77 14.21 11.94
N GLU A 75 -0.52 13.77 10.71
CA GLU A 75 -0.24 12.37 10.35
C GLU A 75 1.26 12.13 10.11
N LEU A 76 2.04 13.21 9.96
CA LEU A 76 3.46 13.19 9.60
C LEU A 76 4.40 12.80 10.76
N THR A 77 3.93 12.83 12.00
CA THR A 77 4.63 12.20 13.15
C THR A 77 4.08 10.80 13.42
N GLU A 78 2.77 10.61 13.32
CA GLU A 78 2.13 9.32 13.65
C GLU A 78 2.46 8.21 12.67
N ALA A 79 2.40 8.48 11.37
CA ALA A 79 2.80 7.50 10.35
C ALA A 79 4.30 7.21 10.40
N ALA A 80 5.11 8.21 10.79
CA ALA A 80 6.55 8.02 11.00
C ALA A 80 6.81 7.12 12.22
N LEU A 81 6.11 7.33 13.34
CA LEU A 81 6.18 6.49 14.52
C LEU A 81 5.81 5.03 14.21
N GLU A 82 4.71 4.81 13.51
CA GLU A 82 4.30 3.46 13.09
C GLU A 82 5.27 2.83 12.10
N SER A 83 5.76 3.59 11.12
CA SER A 83 6.76 3.09 10.18
C SER A 83 8.05 2.67 10.90
N SER A 84 8.56 3.50 11.82
CA SER A 84 9.71 3.15 12.66
C SER A 84 9.44 1.91 13.52
N ALA A 85 8.24 1.79 14.10
CA ALA A 85 7.84 0.62 14.86
C ALA A 85 7.85 -0.64 13.97
N PHE A 86 7.21 -0.61 12.81
CA PHE A 86 7.12 -1.76 11.92
C PHE A 86 8.47 -2.18 11.36
N ASN A 87 9.34 -1.23 11.04
CA ASN A 87 10.70 -1.52 10.59
C ASN A 87 11.48 -2.24 11.69
N LEU A 88 11.55 -1.67 12.90
CA LEU A 88 12.29 -2.27 14.00
C LEU A 88 11.69 -3.60 14.46
N VAL A 89 10.36 -3.71 14.50
CA VAL A 89 9.71 -4.98 14.84
C VAL A 89 10.08 -6.05 13.81
N SER A 90 9.95 -5.75 12.51
CA SER A 90 10.28 -6.70 11.43
C SER A 90 11.74 -7.13 11.47
N GLU A 91 12.67 -6.20 11.72
CA GLU A 91 14.10 -6.49 11.84
C GLU A 91 14.43 -7.46 12.99
N LYS A 92 13.62 -7.48 14.05
CA LYS A 92 13.79 -8.39 15.19
C LYS A 92 13.11 -9.75 14.99
N LEU A 93 12.27 -9.90 13.96
CA LEU A 93 11.64 -11.18 13.63
C LEU A 93 12.64 -12.13 12.96
N LYS A 94 12.33 -13.44 13.01
CA LYS A 94 13.18 -14.45 12.39
C LYS A 94 13.17 -14.39 10.85
N ASP A 95 12.04 -13.96 10.28
CA ASP A 95 11.81 -13.75 8.86
C ASP A 95 11.13 -12.38 8.69
N PRO A 96 11.89 -11.29 8.49
CA PRO A 96 11.39 -9.92 8.40
C PRO A 96 10.36 -9.71 7.28
N ASP A 97 10.58 -10.32 6.12
CA ASP A 97 9.73 -10.15 4.94
C ASP A 97 8.36 -10.84 5.09
N SER A 98 8.26 -11.77 6.04
CA SER A 98 7.01 -12.48 6.36
C SER A 98 6.15 -11.79 7.42
N ALA A 99 6.58 -10.64 7.95
CA ALA A 99 5.90 -9.93 9.02
C ALA A 99 4.47 -9.53 8.61
N LYS A 100 3.49 -9.95 9.40
CA LYS A 100 2.09 -9.59 9.27
C LYS A 100 1.64 -8.88 10.53
N PHE A 101 1.48 -7.57 10.43
CA PHE A 101 0.97 -6.74 11.52
C PHE A 101 -0.55 -6.85 11.59
N GLY A 102 -1.05 -7.05 12.81
CA GLY A 102 -2.46 -6.94 13.15
C GLY A 102 -2.82 -5.52 13.57
N PRO A 103 -3.93 -5.33 14.29
CA PRO A 103 -4.29 -4.03 14.85
C PRO A 103 -3.18 -3.48 15.75
N THR A 104 -2.87 -2.20 15.56
CA THR A 104 -1.94 -1.43 16.38
C THR A 104 -2.65 -0.25 17.04
N VAL A 105 -2.17 0.12 18.23
CA VAL A 105 -2.63 1.26 19.00
C VAL A 105 -1.40 2.07 19.40
N ARG A 106 -1.52 3.39 19.27
CA ARG A 106 -0.50 4.35 19.68
C ARG A 106 -0.84 4.87 21.06
N HIS A 107 0.16 4.97 21.92
CA HIS A 107 0.03 5.52 23.26
C HIS A 107 1.07 6.63 23.46
N VAL A 108 0.68 7.66 24.19
CA VAL A 108 1.58 8.71 24.67
C VAL A 108 1.61 8.61 26.19
N VAL A 109 2.76 8.25 26.73
CA VAL A 109 2.95 7.99 28.15
C VAL A 109 3.47 9.26 28.85
N THR A 110 3.28 9.31 30.17
CA THR A 110 3.78 10.39 31.03
C THR A 110 5.27 10.64 30.76
N GLY A 111 5.62 11.88 30.47
CA GLY A 111 6.99 12.25 30.06
C GLY A 111 7.19 12.40 28.56
N ASN A 112 6.10 12.36 27.76
CA ASN A 112 6.11 12.46 26.30
C ASN A 112 6.85 11.30 25.61
N GLU A 113 6.83 10.10 26.23
CA GLU A 113 7.30 8.88 25.56
C GLU A 113 6.18 8.35 24.65
N HIS A 114 6.52 8.03 23.40
CA HIS A 114 5.62 7.49 22.41
C HIS A 114 5.80 5.98 22.30
N ALA A 115 4.71 5.24 22.48
CA ALA A 115 4.69 3.79 22.32
C ALA A 115 3.73 3.35 21.22
N VAL A 116 4.12 2.30 20.49
CA VAL A 116 3.27 1.61 19.52
C VAL A 116 3.11 0.17 19.98
N CYS A 117 1.88 -0.20 20.29
CA CYS A 117 1.53 -1.51 20.81
C CYS A 117 0.64 -2.23 19.81
N GLY A 118 0.79 -3.54 19.68
CA GLY A 118 -0.01 -4.27 18.72
C GLY A 118 0.31 -5.74 18.66
N THR A 119 -0.05 -6.35 17.54
CA THR A 119 0.21 -7.77 17.30
C THR A 119 0.92 -7.99 15.98
N VAL A 120 1.79 -8.99 15.93
CA VAL A 120 2.55 -9.37 14.74
C VAL A 120 2.64 -10.88 14.65
N ASN A 121 2.59 -11.41 13.44
CA ASN A 121 2.87 -12.82 13.15
C ASN A 121 3.92 -12.90 12.05
N SER A 122 4.89 -13.79 12.21
CA SER A 122 5.95 -14.04 11.22
C SER A 122 6.21 -15.53 11.10
N LYS A 123 6.90 -15.91 10.03
CA LYS A 123 7.41 -17.27 9.89
C LYS A 123 8.56 -17.52 10.86
N ASN A 124 8.69 -18.76 11.30
CA ASN A 124 9.87 -19.27 11.97
C ASN A 124 10.93 -19.74 10.96
N GLY A 125 12.08 -20.21 11.44
CA GLY A 125 13.15 -20.75 10.60
C GLY A 125 12.78 -21.99 9.78
N PHE A 126 11.61 -22.59 10.02
CA PHE A 126 11.07 -23.72 9.26
C PHE A 126 10.02 -23.28 8.22
N GLY A 127 9.77 -21.98 8.07
CA GLY A 127 8.87 -21.40 7.07
C GLY A 127 7.38 -21.36 7.46
N GLY A 128 7.03 -21.76 8.69
CA GLY A 128 5.66 -21.76 9.19
C GLY A 128 5.35 -20.56 10.10
N TYR A 129 4.13 -20.03 10.03
CA TYR A 129 3.66 -18.99 10.96
C TYR A 129 3.43 -19.56 12.36
N VAL A 130 3.93 -18.86 13.38
CA VAL A 130 3.88 -19.31 14.78
C VAL A 130 2.68 -18.78 15.57
N GLY A 131 1.87 -17.91 14.95
CA GLY A 131 0.71 -17.28 15.58
C GLY A 131 0.94 -15.80 15.88
N MET A 132 -0.15 -15.10 16.17
CA MET A 132 -0.10 -13.68 16.52
C MET A 132 0.53 -13.52 17.90
N LYS A 133 1.59 -12.71 17.98
CA LYS A 133 2.26 -12.33 19.22
C LYS A 133 2.09 -10.85 19.46
N ARG A 134 1.93 -10.44 20.72
CA ARG A 134 1.90 -9.01 21.07
C ARG A 134 3.32 -8.44 21.00
N PHE A 135 3.41 -7.17 20.64
CA PHE A 135 4.65 -6.40 20.71
C PHE A 135 4.38 -5.00 21.27
N ALA A 136 5.39 -4.44 21.91
CA ALA A 136 5.42 -3.06 22.37
C ALA A 136 6.72 -2.40 21.86
N TYR A 137 6.58 -1.31 21.13
CA TYR A 137 7.68 -0.48 20.65
C TYR A 137 7.70 0.85 21.40
N ILE A 138 8.87 1.26 21.89
CA ILE A 138 9.09 2.56 22.55
C ILE A 138 9.98 3.41 21.66
N HIS A 139 9.47 4.53 21.17
CA HIS A 139 10.12 5.35 20.14
C HIS A 139 11.42 5.98 20.63
N GLU A 140 11.39 6.60 21.80
CA GLU A 140 12.50 7.36 22.39
C GLU A 140 13.68 6.44 22.73
N ARG A 141 13.39 5.18 23.03
CA ARG A 141 14.38 4.15 23.37
C ARG A 141 14.75 3.28 22.17
N ALA A 142 14.10 3.47 21.02
CA ALA A 142 14.22 2.61 19.83
C ALA A 142 14.21 1.11 20.15
N THR A 143 13.42 0.70 21.15
CA THR A 143 13.44 -0.67 21.69
C THR A 143 12.09 -1.34 21.43
N VAL A 144 12.15 -2.63 21.08
CA VAL A 144 10.99 -3.49 20.85
C VAL A 144 10.98 -4.62 21.87
N PHE A 145 9.82 -4.83 22.48
CA PHE A 145 9.54 -5.96 23.37
C PHE A 145 8.50 -6.86 22.71
N PHE A 146 8.74 -8.16 22.72
CA PHE A 146 7.79 -9.16 22.24
C PHE A 146 7.20 -9.90 23.43
N ASP A 147 5.96 -10.34 23.29
CA ASP A 147 5.31 -11.21 24.26
C ASP A 147 5.99 -12.58 24.26
N ASP A 148 6.83 -12.77 25.28
CA ASP A 148 7.52 -14.00 25.62
C ASP A 148 6.87 -14.73 26.82
N GLY A 149 5.76 -14.20 27.32
CA GLY A 149 5.06 -14.73 28.49
C GLY A 149 5.73 -14.42 29.83
N THR A 150 6.72 -13.54 29.87
CA THR A 150 7.39 -13.12 31.12
C THR A 150 6.67 -11.95 31.79
N ASP A 151 6.85 -11.83 33.11
CA ASP A 151 6.33 -10.69 33.89
C ASP A 151 6.95 -9.35 33.45
N ASP A 152 8.15 -9.39 32.86
CA ASP A 152 8.81 -8.19 32.34
C ASP A 152 8.07 -7.61 31.14
N PHE A 153 7.59 -8.46 30.22
CA PHE A 153 6.74 -8.00 29.13
C PHE A 153 5.43 -7.41 29.65
N VAL A 154 4.79 -8.07 30.62
CA VAL A 154 3.54 -7.59 31.23
C VAL A 154 3.72 -6.19 31.83
N ARG A 155 4.80 -5.97 32.58
CA ARG A 155 5.12 -4.65 33.16
C ARG A 155 5.29 -3.57 32.10
N VAL A 156 5.98 -3.87 31.00
CA VAL A 156 6.15 -2.92 29.88
C VAL A 156 4.79 -2.65 29.22
N TRP A 157 4.00 -3.68 28.98
CA TRP A 157 2.66 -3.54 28.40
C TRP A 157 1.75 -2.67 29.27
N ASP A 158 1.69 -2.91 30.57
CA ASP A 158 0.84 -2.14 31.49
C ASP A 158 1.30 -0.69 31.63
N SER A 159 2.60 -0.42 31.46
CA SER A 159 3.16 0.93 31.56
C SER A 159 2.97 1.76 30.28
N PHE A 160 2.96 1.11 29.11
CA PHE A 160 3.01 1.80 27.81
C PHE A 160 1.81 1.55 26.89
N CYS A 161 1.03 0.49 27.10
CA CYS A 161 0.00 0.00 26.20
C CYS A 161 -1.41 -0.08 26.81
N THR A 162 -1.59 0.48 28.01
CA THR A 162 -2.87 0.57 28.72
C THR A 162 -3.34 2.02 28.74
#